data_AF-A0A6C0B1G2-F1
#
_entry.id   AF-A0A6C0B1G2-F1
#
_cell.length_a   1.000
_cell.length_b   1.000
_cell.length_c   1.000
_cell.angle_alpha   90.00
_cell.angle_beta   90.00
_cell.angle_gamma   90.00
#
_symmetry.space_group_name_H-M   'P 1'
#
loop_
_entity.id
_entity.type
_entity.pdbx_description
1 polymer ?
#
loop_
_entity_poly.entity_id
_entity_poly.type
_entity_poly.pdbx_seq_one_letter_code
_entity_poly.pdbx_strand_id
1 'polypeptide(L)'
;MNKKDLGGALVLIGIFAVMLATQTQSPGALEGLLFLGRPLSTALILGGVVLMYCYKYHASALVAGLLSVYLLKTIWTTWPRSDARRLHLEVGRDQARFDPANSIDLQFGNGTASHDLPVLLVQPQFPELLVFPPSSETQRDMNGD
;
A
#
# COMPACT_ATOMS: atom_id res chain seq x y z
N MET A 1 -17.94 -14.06 38.22
CA MET A 1 -17.57 -13.33 36.98
C MET A 1 -16.36 -12.46 37.27
N ASN A 2 -15.27 -12.59 36.52
CA ASN A 2 -14.04 -11.83 36.79
C ASN A 2 -14.26 -10.36 36.37
N LYS A 3 -13.96 -9.37 37.24
CA LYS A 3 -14.19 -7.94 36.92
C LYS A 3 -13.45 -7.51 35.65
N LYS A 4 -12.29 -8.12 35.37
CA LYS A 4 -11.51 -7.90 34.15
C LYS A 4 -12.21 -8.42 32.89
N ASP A 5 -12.90 -9.56 32.99
CA ASP A 5 -13.67 -10.14 31.88
C ASP A 5 -14.91 -9.29 31.57
N LEU A 6 -15.58 -8.78 32.60
CA LEU A 6 -16.70 -7.85 32.41
C LEU A 6 -16.23 -6.54 31.73
N GLY A 7 -15.10 -5.99 32.18
CA GLY A 7 -14.50 -4.80 31.57
C GLY A 7 -14.12 -5.02 30.11
N GLY A 8 -13.47 -6.15 29.79
CA GLY A 8 -13.12 -6.51 28.42
C GLY A 8 -14.35 -6.68 27.52
N ALA A 9 -15.39 -7.37 28.00
CA ALA A 9 -16.63 -7.55 27.28
C ALA A 9 -17.33 -6.20 26.99
N LEU A 10 -17.39 -5.28 27.96
CA LEU A 10 -17.98 -3.96 27.77
C LEU A 10 -17.24 -3.13 26.71
N VAL A 11 -15.90 -3.19 26.72
CA VAL A 11 -15.08 -2.52 25.69
C VAL A 11 -15.34 -3.10 24.31
N LEU A 12 -15.37 -4.43 24.18
CA LEU A 12 -15.67 -5.10 22.90
C LEU A 12 -17.08 -4.76 22.39
N ILE A 13 -18.07 -4.72 23.28
CA ILE A 13 -19.44 -4.30 22.94
C ILE A 13 -19.45 -2.86 22.46
N GLY A 14 -18.74 -1.95 23.15
CA GLY A 14 -18.65 -0.54 22.75
C GLY A 14 -18.05 -0.38 21.35
N ILE A 15 -16.93 -1.06 21.07
CA ILE A 15 -16.29 -1.06 19.74
C ILE A 15 -17.25 -1.62 18.68
N PHE A 16 -17.93 -2.73 18.98
CA PHE A 16 -18.85 -3.36 18.05
C PHE A 16 -20.07 -2.46 17.75
N ALA A 17 -20.62 -1.81 18.78
CA ALA A 17 -21.74 -0.88 18.64
C ALA A 17 -21.35 0.34 17.78
N VAL A 18 -20.15 0.91 18.01
CA VAL A 18 -19.63 1.99 17.18
C VAL A 18 -19.46 1.54 15.73
N MET A 19 -18.84 0.37 15.49
CA MET A 19 -18.67 -0.18 14.14
C MET A 19 -19.99 -0.37 13.40
N LEU A 20 -21.04 -0.82 14.11
CA LEU A 20 -22.38 -0.96 13.54
C LEU A 20 -23.03 0.40 13.24
N ALA A 21 -22.92 1.35 14.16
CA ALA A 21 -23.54 2.66 14.05
C ALA A 21 -22.93 3.51 12.92
N THR A 22 -21.60 3.48 12.78
CA THR A 22 -20.90 4.29 11.78
C THR A 22 -20.80 3.60 10.43
N GLN A 23 -21.03 2.29 10.36
CA GLN A 23 -20.69 1.42 9.23
C GLN A 23 -19.23 1.58 8.76
N THR A 24 -18.36 2.20 9.56
CA THR A 24 -16.98 2.48 9.16
C THR A 24 -16.17 1.22 9.35
N GLN A 25 -15.90 0.55 8.24
CA GLN A 25 -14.93 -0.52 8.18
C GLN A 25 -13.53 0.10 8.07
N SER A 26 -12.59 -0.31 8.93
CA SER A 26 -11.21 0.15 8.85
C SER A 26 -10.49 -0.55 7.70
N PRO A 27 -10.18 0.15 6.58
CA PRO A 27 -9.63 -0.50 5.39
C PRO A 27 -8.31 -1.21 5.66
N GLY A 28 -7.42 -0.58 6.43
CA GLY A 28 -6.12 -1.14 6.76
C GLY A 28 -6.18 -2.42 7.60
N ALA A 29 -7.13 -2.51 8.54
CA ALA A 29 -7.26 -3.73 9.36
C ALA A 29 -7.81 -4.90 8.53
N LEU A 30 -8.76 -4.63 7.63
CA LEU A 30 -9.33 -5.64 6.76
C LEU A 30 -8.37 -6.07 5.65
N GLU A 31 -7.61 -5.16 5.06
CA GLU A 31 -6.52 -5.52 4.14
C GLU A 31 -5.40 -6.27 4.86
N GLY A 32 -5.03 -5.88 6.08
CA GLY A 32 -4.06 -6.63 6.88
C GLY A 32 -4.52 -8.05 7.13
N LEU A 33 -5.80 -8.25 7.47
CA LEU A 33 -6.40 -9.58 7.59
C LEU A 33 -6.40 -10.33 6.26
N LEU A 34 -6.75 -9.68 5.15
CA LEU A 34 -6.77 -10.29 3.82
C LEU A 34 -5.38 -10.62 3.28
N PHE A 35 -4.33 -9.90 3.67
CA PHE A 35 -2.95 -10.14 3.26
C PHE A 35 -2.48 -11.53 3.69
N LEU A 36 -2.89 -11.99 4.87
CA LEU A 36 -2.66 -13.35 5.36
C LEU A 36 -3.41 -14.42 4.53
N GLY A 37 -4.40 -14.01 3.74
CA GLY A 37 -5.29 -14.88 3.01
C GLY A 37 -6.54 -15.24 3.83
N ARG A 38 -7.69 -15.22 3.17
CA ARG A 38 -9.03 -15.45 3.78
C ARG A 38 -9.10 -16.65 4.73
N PRO A 39 -8.62 -17.87 4.37
CA PRO A 39 -8.70 -19.00 5.30
C PRO A 39 -7.82 -18.80 6.54
N LEU A 40 -6.65 -18.19 6.40
CA LEU A 40 -5.76 -17.92 7.52
C LEU A 40 -6.35 -16.84 8.44
N SER A 41 -6.94 -15.78 7.89
CA SER A 41 -7.67 -14.77 8.68
C SER A 41 -8.82 -15.41 9.46
N THR A 42 -9.57 -16.35 8.87
CA THR A 42 -10.64 -17.04 9.60
C THR A 42 -10.10 -17.89 10.73
N ALA A 43 -9.01 -18.61 10.52
CA ALA A 43 -8.36 -19.41 11.56
C ALA A 43 -7.86 -18.53 12.71
N LEU A 44 -7.29 -17.36 12.40
CA LEU A 44 -6.79 -16.41 13.39
C LEU A 44 -7.94 -15.82 14.22
N ILE A 45 -9.02 -15.38 13.58
CA ILE A 45 -10.19 -14.80 14.26
C ILE A 45 -10.85 -15.84 15.18
N LEU A 46 -11.15 -17.03 14.65
CA LEU A 46 -11.77 -18.10 15.44
C LEU A 46 -10.83 -18.62 16.52
N GLY A 47 -9.55 -18.77 16.21
CA GLY A 47 -8.51 -19.16 17.16
C GLY A 47 -8.40 -18.17 18.32
N GLY A 48 -8.51 -16.87 18.06
CA GLY A 48 -8.55 -15.82 19.09
C GLY A 48 -9.73 -15.97 20.06
N VAL A 49 -10.92 -16.32 19.54
CA VAL A 49 -12.11 -16.58 20.38
C VAL A 49 -11.90 -17.81 21.26
N VAL A 50 -11.40 -18.91 20.70
CA VAL A 50 -11.11 -20.14 21.45
C VAL A 50 -10.06 -19.87 22.52
N LEU A 51 -9.01 -19.12 22.19
CA LEU A 51 -7.96 -18.76 23.14
C LEU A 51 -8.53 -17.94 24.31
N MET A 52 -9.36 -16.92 24.05
CA MET A 52 -10.05 -16.18 25.12
C MET A 52 -10.89 -17.09 26.02
N TYR A 53 -11.58 -18.07 25.43
CA TYR A 53 -12.36 -19.04 26.19
C TYR A 53 -11.48 -19.92 27.09
N CYS A 54 -10.34 -20.41 26.59
CA CYS A 54 -9.37 -21.19 27.36
C CYS A 54 -8.79 -20.41 28.55
N TYR A 55 -8.62 -19.10 28.43
CA TYR A 55 -8.15 -18.22 29.51
C TYR A 55 -9.24 -17.78 30.50
N LYS A 56 -10.43 -18.41 30.47
CA LYS A 56 -11.57 -18.14 31.37
C LYS A 56 -12.22 -16.75 31.18
N TYR A 57 -12.03 -16.12 30.02
CA TYR A 57 -12.73 -14.88 29.64
C TYR A 57 -14.04 -15.21 28.90
N HIS A 58 -14.98 -15.84 29.60
CA HIS A 58 -16.18 -16.38 28.96
C HIS A 58 -17.10 -15.29 28.41
N ALA A 59 -17.27 -14.18 29.12
CA ALA A 59 -18.14 -13.09 28.66
C ALA A 59 -17.51 -12.39 27.44
N SER A 60 -16.21 -12.10 27.50
CA SER A 60 -15.49 -11.50 26.37
C SER A 60 -15.45 -12.43 25.17
N ALA A 61 -15.27 -13.74 25.37
CA ALA A 61 -15.27 -14.72 24.29
C ALA A 61 -16.62 -14.80 23.56
N LEU A 62 -17.75 -14.70 24.27
CA LEU A 62 -19.08 -14.69 23.64
C LEU A 62 -19.28 -13.46 22.75
N VAL A 63 -18.91 -12.27 23.25
CA VAL A 63 -18.99 -11.03 22.46
C VAL A 63 -18.04 -11.10 21.27
N ALA A 64 -16.80 -11.58 21.48
CA ALA A 64 -15.82 -11.75 20.42
C ALA A 64 -16.30 -12.76 19.37
N GLY A 65 -17.03 -13.81 19.75
CA GLY A 65 -17.66 -14.76 18.83
C GLY A 65 -18.70 -14.10 17.93
N LEU A 66 -19.59 -13.28 18.50
CA LEU A 66 -20.57 -12.49 17.75
C LEU A 66 -19.88 -11.52 16.77
N LEU A 67 -18.87 -10.80 17.25
CA LEU A 67 -18.04 -9.91 16.41
C LEU A 67 -17.35 -10.69 15.29
N SER A 68 -16.86 -11.89 15.59
CA SER A 68 -16.18 -12.76 14.62
C SER A 68 -17.11 -13.14 13.48
N VAL A 69 -18.36 -13.53 13.75
CA VAL A 69 -19.33 -13.85 12.69
C VAL A 69 -19.55 -12.66 11.76
N TYR A 70 -19.70 -11.46 12.32
CA TYR A 70 -19.86 -10.23 11.54
C TYR A 70 -18.61 -9.92 10.69
N LEU A 71 -17.42 -10.02 11.27
CA LEU A 71 -16.14 -9.80 10.56
C LEU A 71 -15.90 -10.85 9.48
N LEU A 72 -16.15 -12.13 9.75
CA LEU A 72 -16.01 -13.20 8.77
C LEU A 72 -16.96 -12.97 7.59
N LYS A 73 -18.24 -12.67 7.86
CA LYS A 73 -19.18 -12.33 6.78
C LYS A 73 -18.67 -11.16 5.94
N THR A 74 -18.16 -10.13 6.58
CA THR A 74 -17.59 -8.95 5.92
C THR A 74 -16.39 -9.30 5.04
N ILE A 75 -15.40 -10.03 5.55
CA ILE A 75 -14.18 -10.44 4.81
C ILE A 75 -14.53 -11.35 3.62
N TRP A 76 -15.54 -12.22 3.78
CA TRP A 76 -15.92 -13.19 2.75
C TRP A 76 -16.85 -12.62 1.67
N THR A 77 -17.63 -11.59 1.96
CA THR A 77 -18.67 -11.11 1.04
C THR A 77 -18.53 -9.64 0.68
N THR A 78 -18.67 -8.75 1.67
CA THR A 78 -18.80 -7.30 1.45
C THR A 78 -17.47 -6.63 1.10
N TRP A 79 -16.43 -6.88 1.89
CA TRP A 79 -15.16 -6.15 1.80
C TRP A 79 -14.46 -6.27 0.43
N PRO A 80 -14.30 -7.46 -0.17
CA PRO A 80 -13.61 -7.60 -1.46
C PRO A 80 -14.26 -6.83 -2.60
N ARG A 81 -15.58 -6.60 -2.52
CA ARG A 81 -16.40 -5.90 -3.52
C ARG A 81 -16.67 -4.44 -3.16
N SER A 82 -16.18 -3.97 -2.02
CA SER A 82 -16.50 -2.64 -1.52
C SER A 82 -15.73 -1.55 -2.27
N ASP A 83 -16.38 -0.42 -2.54
CA ASP A 83 -15.72 0.74 -3.13
C ASP A 83 -14.69 1.35 -2.16
N ALA A 84 -14.91 1.21 -0.85
CA ALA A 84 -13.92 1.62 0.17
C ALA A 84 -12.59 0.87 0.02
N ARG A 85 -12.63 -0.43 -0.29
CA ARG A 85 -11.43 -1.22 -0.60
C ARG A 85 -10.76 -0.74 -1.88
N ARG A 86 -11.54 -0.53 -2.95
CA ARG A 86 -11.02 -0.04 -4.24
C ARG A 86 -10.31 1.30 -4.06
N LEU A 87 -10.99 2.25 -3.40
CA LEU A 87 -10.42 3.55 -3.08
C LEU A 87 -9.16 3.44 -2.23
N HIS A 88 -9.13 2.57 -1.21
CA HIS A 88 -7.94 2.38 -0.39
C HIS A 88 -6.73 1.89 -1.21
N LEU A 89 -6.94 0.95 -2.12
CA LEU A 89 -5.89 0.45 -3.03
C LEU A 89 -5.46 1.52 -4.05
N GLU A 90 -6.40 2.32 -4.56
CA GLU A 90 -6.12 3.41 -5.50
C GLU A 90 -5.33 4.54 -4.84
N VAL A 91 -5.71 4.95 -3.62
CA VAL A 91 -4.98 5.95 -2.83
C VAL A 91 -3.54 5.51 -2.58
N GLY A 92 -3.32 4.23 -2.22
CA GLY A 92 -1.98 3.68 -2.03
C GLY A 92 -1.13 3.76 -3.31
N ARG A 93 -1.73 3.45 -4.47
CA ARG A 93 -1.05 3.56 -5.77
C ARG A 93 -0.73 5.01 -6.13
N ASP A 94 -1.66 5.92 -5.89
CA ASP A 94 -1.47 7.33 -6.21
C ASP A 94 -0.40 7.96 -5.30
N GLN A 95 -0.38 7.61 -4.01
CA GLN A 95 0.66 8.06 -3.09
C GLN A 95 2.05 7.55 -3.50
N ALA A 96 2.16 6.31 -4.02
CA ALA A 96 3.43 5.78 -4.51
C ALA A 96 4.02 6.59 -5.70
N ARG A 97 3.18 7.29 -6.48
CA ARG A 97 3.65 8.19 -7.56
C ARG A 97 4.32 9.45 -7.04
N PHE A 98 4.06 9.84 -5.80
CA PHE A 98 4.63 11.04 -5.18
C PHE A 98 5.79 10.72 -4.23
N ASP A 99 6.20 9.46 -4.15
CA ASP A 99 7.37 9.03 -3.39
C ASP A 99 8.63 9.10 -4.27
N PRO A 100 9.61 9.95 -3.95
CA PRO A 100 10.86 10.05 -4.71
C PRO A 100 11.61 8.71 -4.84
N ALA A 101 11.46 7.81 -3.87
CA ALA A 101 12.13 6.50 -3.90
C ALA A 101 11.47 5.51 -4.86
N ASN A 102 10.17 5.67 -5.16
CA ASN A 102 9.38 4.71 -5.94
C ASN A 102 8.80 5.29 -7.23
N SER A 103 8.90 6.60 -7.44
CA SER A 103 8.35 7.29 -8.61
C SER A 103 9.44 7.57 -9.64
N ILE A 104 9.32 6.91 -10.79
CA ILE A 104 10.25 7.09 -11.91
C ILE A 104 10.20 8.52 -12.48
N ASP A 105 9.03 9.16 -12.48
CA ASP A 105 8.87 10.53 -12.99
C ASP A 105 9.61 11.53 -12.10
N LEU A 106 9.52 11.37 -10.77
CA LEU A 106 10.28 12.17 -9.82
C LEU A 106 11.78 11.89 -9.91
N GLN A 107 12.16 10.64 -10.17
CA GLN A 107 13.56 10.25 -10.34
C GLN A 107 14.19 10.79 -11.63
N PHE A 108 13.41 10.91 -12.70
CA PHE A 108 13.84 11.62 -13.90
C PHE A 108 13.92 13.14 -13.65
N GLY A 109 12.91 13.70 -12.97
CA GLY A 109 12.86 15.14 -12.66
C GLY A 109 13.97 15.62 -11.73
N ASN A 110 14.43 14.79 -10.79
CA ASN A 110 15.52 15.10 -9.87
C ASN A 110 16.91 14.63 -10.36
N GLY A 111 16.98 13.96 -11.52
CA GLY A 111 18.21 13.47 -12.13
C GLY A 111 18.82 12.21 -11.50
N THR A 112 18.12 11.53 -10.58
CA THR A 112 18.59 10.27 -9.96
C THR A 112 18.41 9.06 -10.89
N ALA A 113 17.46 9.10 -11.82
CA ALA A 113 17.34 8.16 -12.92
C ALA A 113 17.60 8.89 -14.23
N SER A 114 18.39 8.26 -15.09
CA SER A 114 18.72 8.72 -16.44
C SER A 114 18.45 7.56 -17.40
N HIS A 115 17.99 7.86 -18.61
CA HIS A 115 18.05 6.88 -19.68
C HIS A 115 19.52 6.67 -20.06
N ASP A 116 19.91 5.42 -20.26
CA ASP A 116 21.17 5.15 -20.93
C ASP A 116 21.11 5.74 -22.34
N LEU A 117 22.23 6.33 -22.76
CA LEU A 117 22.37 6.82 -24.12
C LEU A 117 22.13 5.66 -25.09
N PRO A 118 21.37 5.86 -26.17
CA PRO A 118 21.12 4.80 -27.14
C PRO A 118 22.45 4.29 -27.70
N VAL A 119 22.74 3.01 -27.46
CA VAL A 119 23.91 2.35 -28.03
C VAL A 119 23.63 2.11 -29.51
N LEU A 120 24.28 2.88 -30.37
CA LEU A 120 24.21 2.65 -31.81
C LEU A 120 24.85 1.29 -32.12
N LEU A 121 24.09 0.39 -32.76
CA LEU A 121 24.57 -0.91 -33.24
C LEU A 121 25.78 -0.80 -34.19
N VAL A 122 25.93 0.36 -34.82
CA VAL A 122 27.09 0.76 -35.62
C VAL A 122 27.58 2.07 -35.02
N GLN A 123 28.78 2.09 -34.44
CA GLN A 123 29.43 3.35 -34.13
C GLN A 123 29.97 3.93 -35.45
N PRO A 124 29.40 5.01 -35.97
CA PRO A 124 29.94 5.65 -37.15
C PRO A 124 31.35 6.16 -36.85
N GLN A 125 32.35 5.66 -37.59
CA GLN A 125 33.64 6.34 -37.70
C GLN A 125 33.41 7.59 -38.55
N PHE A 126 32.93 8.66 -37.92
CA PHE A 126 32.90 9.94 -38.61
C PHE A 126 34.35 10.44 -38.71
N PRO A 127 34.83 10.86 -39.89
CA PRO A 127 35.94 11.81 -39.92
C PRO A 127 35.51 13.02 -39.09
N GLU A 128 36.45 13.62 -38.35
CA GLU A 128 36.22 14.80 -37.49
C GLU A 128 35.42 15.85 -38.27
N LEU A 129 34.11 15.88 -38.04
CA LEU A 129 33.22 16.82 -38.70
C LEU A 129 33.47 18.17 -38.04
N LEU A 130 33.68 19.20 -38.87
CA LEU A 130 33.72 20.59 -38.44
C LEU A 130 32.50 20.85 -37.55
N VAL A 131 32.72 20.95 -36.24
CA VAL A 131 31.69 21.33 -35.29
C VAL A 131 31.33 22.76 -35.61
N PHE A 132 30.13 22.97 -36.16
CA PHE A 132 29.59 24.31 -36.30
C PHE A 132 28.94 24.73 -34.97
N PRO A 133 29.20 25.97 -34.50
CA PRO A 133 30.10 26.95 -35.09
C PRO A 133 31.59 26.63 -34.81
N PRO A 134 32.49 26.89 -35.78
CA PRO A 134 33.93 26.76 -35.56
C PRO A 134 34.39 27.69 -34.43
N SER A 135 35.52 27.36 -33.79
CA SER A 135 36.13 28.25 -32.82
C SER A 135 36.47 29.60 -33.48
N SER A 136 36.51 30.66 -32.69
CA SER A 136 36.79 32.02 -33.20
C SER A 136 38.14 32.13 -33.90
N GLU A 137 39.10 31.28 -33.53
CA GLU A 137 40.42 31.17 -34.16
C GLU A 137 40.30 30.53 -35.55
N THR A 138 39.63 29.37 -35.66
CA THR A 138 39.37 28.72 -36.95
C THR A 138 38.53 29.59 -37.88
N GLN A 139 37.62 30.40 -37.34
CA GLN A 139 36.83 31.33 -38.14
C GLN A 139 37.68 32.47 -38.73
N ARG A 140 38.70 32.96 -38.03
CA ARG A 140 39.61 33.99 -38.56
C ARG A 140 40.48 33.45 -39.69
N ASP A 141 41.08 32.27 -39.48
CA ASP A 141 41.85 31.57 -40.53
C ASP A 141 41.01 31.33 -41.79
N MET A 142 39.74 30.94 -41.63
CA MET A 142 38.81 30.75 -42.75
C MET A 142 38.39 32.06 -43.43
N ASN A 143 38.37 33.18 -42.70
CA ASN A 143 38.05 34.50 -43.23
C ASN A 143 39.28 35.22 -43.83
N GLY A 144 40.47 34.63 -43.72
CA GLY A 144 41.71 35.15 -44.29
C GLY A 144 42.37 36.28 -43.49
N ASP A 145 42.09 36.36 -42.19
CA ASP A 145 42.77 37.25 -41.23
C ASP A 145 44.04 36.60 -40.65
#